data_AF-A0A6P8G4W2-F1
#
_entry.id   AF-A0A6P8G4W2-F1
#
_cell.length_a   1.000
_cell.length_b   1.000
_cell.length_c   1.000
_cell.angle_alpha   90.00
_cell.angle_beta   90.00
_cell.angle_gamma   90.00
#
_symmetry.space_group_name_H-M   'P 1'
#
loop_
_entity.id
_entity.type
_entity.pdbx_description
1 polymer ?
#
loop_
_entity_poly.entity_id
_entity_poly.type
_entity_poly.pdbx_seq_one_letter_code
_entity_poly.pdbx_strand_id
1 'polypeptide(L)'
;MEDFREKQKETRKKTEHQMDALHKQKATQYKKTIEFKKTYEQKCRDKEEAEQNMNRNATTSSVKQQEKLYSKTQQAKNSAEEADNMYNSNVCLLGKIREDGRNEYVKSM
;
A
#
# COMPACT_ATOMS: atom_id res chain seq x y z
N MET A 1 -38.71 -30.43 10.60
CA MET A 1 -37.82 -30.86 9.49
C MET A 1 -37.56 -29.72 8.51
N GLU A 2 -38.51 -28.82 8.28
CA GLU A 2 -38.36 -27.66 7.40
C GLU A 2 -37.49 -26.57 8.05
N ASP A 3 -37.76 -26.20 9.31
CA ASP A 3 -36.96 -25.21 10.07
C ASP A 3 -35.45 -25.53 10.13
N PHE A 4 -35.12 -26.81 10.29
CA PHE A 4 -33.71 -27.25 10.32
C PHE A 4 -33.04 -27.07 8.96
N ARG A 5 -33.74 -27.37 7.86
CA ARG A 5 -33.24 -27.16 6.49
C ARG A 5 -33.10 -25.68 6.18
N GLU A 6 -34.06 -24.86 6.59
CA GLU A 6 -33.98 -23.40 6.41
C GLU A 6 -32.82 -22.81 7.19
N LYS A 7 -32.66 -23.17 8.46
CA LYS A 7 -31.53 -22.71 9.29
C LYS A 7 -30.17 -23.13 8.74
N GLN A 8 -30.06 -24.35 8.21
CA GLN A 8 -28.84 -24.81 7.54
C GLN A 8 -28.58 -24.02 6.24
N LYS A 9 -29.61 -23.76 5.43
CA LYS A 9 -29.51 -22.96 4.20
C LYS A 9 -29.09 -21.52 4.49
N GLU A 10 -29.62 -20.90 5.53
CA GLU A 10 -29.20 -19.55 5.98
C GLU A 10 -27.76 -19.52 6.45
N THR A 11 -27.35 -20.50 7.26
CA THR A 11 -25.96 -20.61 7.74
C THR A 11 -24.99 -20.71 6.56
N ARG A 12 -25.29 -21.55 5.57
CA ARG A 12 -24.47 -21.69 4.37
C ARG A 12 -24.37 -20.39 3.58
N LYS A 13 -25.51 -19.72 3.32
CA LYS A 13 -25.53 -18.44 2.62
C LYS A 13 -24.71 -17.38 3.34
N LYS A 14 -24.76 -17.35 4.68
CA LYS A 14 -23.99 -16.40 5.49
C LYS A 14 -22.50 -16.62 5.31
N THR A 15 -22.03 -17.87 5.38
CA THR A 15 -20.62 -18.21 5.15
C THR A 15 -20.18 -17.86 3.73
N GLU A 16 -20.98 -18.21 2.70
CA GLU A 16 -20.70 -17.87 1.31
C GLU A 16 -20.57 -16.35 1.11
N HIS A 17 -21.47 -15.56 1.71
CA HIS A 17 -21.43 -14.10 1.64
C HIS A 17 -20.21 -13.49 2.34
N GLN A 18 -19.85 -14.00 3.52
CA GLN A 18 -18.66 -13.57 4.26
C GLN A 18 -17.37 -13.85 3.45
N MET A 19 -17.27 -15.03 2.84
CA MET A 19 -16.13 -15.40 1.99
C MET A 19 -16.00 -14.50 0.77
N ASP A 20 -17.11 -14.19 0.09
CA ASP A 20 -17.11 -13.26 -1.05
C ASP A 20 -16.66 -11.84 -0.63
N ALA A 21 -17.15 -11.35 0.51
CA ALA A 21 -16.75 -10.05 1.05
C ALA A 21 -15.24 -10.00 1.36
N LEU A 22 -14.70 -11.03 2.02
CA LEU A 22 -13.26 -11.15 2.30
C LEU A 22 -12.42 -11.17 1.01
N HIS A 23 -12.84 -11.94 0.01
CA HIS A 23 -12.15 -12.02 -1.28
C HIS A 23 -12.12 -10.66 -1.99
N LYS A 24 -13.26 -9.95 -2.02
CA LYS A 24 -13.36 -8.61 -2.59
C LYS A 24 -12.48 -7.61 -1.84
N GLN A 25 -12.49 -7.64 -0.51
CA GLN A 25 -11.64 -6.78 0.32
C GLN A 25 -10.15 -7.02 0.04
N LYS A 26 -9.72 -8.29 0.02
CA LYS A 26 -8.33 -8.67 -0.29
C LYS A 26 -7.92 -8.19 -1.69
N ALA A 27 -8.79 -8.36 -2.69
CA ALA A 27 -8.50 -7.93 -4.06
C ALA A 27 -8.33 -6.41 -4.17
N THR A 28 -9.23 -5.64 -3.53
CA THR A 28 -9.14 -4.17 -3.47
C THR A 28 -7.88 -3.72 -2.75
N GLN A 29 -7.58 -4.30 -1.59
CA GLN A 29 -6.38 -3.94 -0.83
C GLN A 29 -5.10 -4.30 -1.60
N TYR A 30 -5.08 -5.41 -2.32
CA TYR A 30 -3.94 -5.77 -3.18
C TYR A 30 -3.71 -4.73 -4.28
N LYS A 31 -4.76 -4.34 -5.01
CA LYS A 31 -4.67 -3.27 -6.04
C LYS A 31 -4.11 -1.98 -5.46
N LYS A 32 -4.64 -1.54 -4.32
CA LYS A 32 -4.19 -0.35 -3.59
C LYS A 32 -2.71 -0.46 -3.19
N THR A 33 -2.29 -1.61 -2.69
CA THR A 33 -0.89 -1.85 -2.30
C THR A 33 0.06 -1.77 -3.49
N ILE A 34 -0.35 -2.30 -4.65
CA ILE A 34 0.42 -2.20 -5.90
C ILE A 34 0.52 -0.76 -6.40
N GLU A 35 -0.54 0.04 -6.28
CA GLU A 35 -0.51 1.47 -6.60
C GLU A 35 0.49 2.23 -5.72
N PHE A 36 0.45 2.02 -4.40
CA PHE A 36 1.44 2.63 -3.50
C PHE A 36 2.87 2.19 -3.79
N LYS A 37 3.08 0.92 -4.15
CA LYS A 37 4.39 0.44 -4.59
C LYS A 37 4.89 1.23 -5.80
N LYS A 38 4.06 1.40 -6.82
CA LYS A 38 4.42 2.17 -8.03
C LYS A 38 4.73 3.63 -7.70
N THR A 39 3.94 4.25 -6.81
CA THR A 39 4.18 5.62 -6.35
C THR A 39 5.51 5.71 -5.62
N TYR A 40 5.79 4.81 -4.68
CA TYR A 40 7.06 4.75 -3.97
C TYR A 40 8.24 4.62 -4.93
N GLU A 41 8.19 3.67 -5.87
CA GLU A 41 9.23 3.48 -6.88
C GLU A 41 9.45 4.73 -7.74
N GLN A 42 8.39 5.46 -8.10
CA GLN A 42 8.52 6.73 -8.79
C GLN A 42 9.19 7.79 -7.92
N LYS A 43 8.81 7.91 -6.65
CA LYS A 43 9.43 8.88 -5.72
C LYS A 43 10.89 8.59 -5.42
N CYS A 44 11.30 7.32 -5.39
CA CYS A 44 12.70 6.95 -5.32
C CYS A 44 13.48 7.45 -6.54
N ARG A 45 12.94 7.27 -7.75
CA ARG A 45 13.56 7.81 -8.97
C ARG A 45 13.65 9.33 -8.96
N ASP A 46 12.58 10.01 -8.56
CA ASP A 46 12.56 11.48 -8.46
C ASP A 46 13.64 11.99 -7.46
N LYS A 47 13.82 11.28 -6.34
CA LYS A 47 14.87 11.56 -5.35
C LYS A 47 16.27 11.38 -5.94
N GLU A 48 16.53 10.25 -6.60
CA GLU A 48 17.83 9.96 -7.23
C GLU A 48 18.18 11.01 -8.30
N GLU A 49 17.20 11.42 -9.11
CA GLU A 49 17.38 12.47 -10.12
C GLU A 49 17.71 13.82 -9.45
N ALA A 50 17.02 14.19 -8.37
CA ALA A 50 17.28 15.42 -7.63
C ALA A 50 18.69 15.42 -7.01
N GLU A 51 19.10 14.30 -6.40
CA GLU A 51 20.43 14.11 -5.80
C GLU A 51 21.54 14.17 -6.87
N GLN A 52 21.35 13.50 -8.01
CA GLN A 52 22.29 13.54 -9.12
C GLN A 52 22.43 14.96 -9.69
N ASN A 53 21.32 15.67 -9.87
CA ASN A 53 21.32 17.03 -10.37
C ASN A 53 22.00 18.00 -9.38
N MET A 54 21.79 17.83 -8.08
CA MET A 54 22.48 18.61 -7.05
C MET A 54 24.00 18.37 -7.12
N ASN A 55 24.43 17.11 -7.25
CA ASN A 55 25.86 16.75 -7.28
C ASN A 55 26.57 17.29 -8.53
N ARG A 56 25.92 17.22 -9.70
CA ARG A 56 26.46 17.77 -10.97
C ARG A 56 26.67 19.29 -10.93
N ASN A 57 25.87 19.98 -10.13
CA ASN A 57 25.85 21.44 -10.05
C ASN A 57 26.63 21.98 -8.83
N ALA A 58 27.24 21.10 -8.02
CA ALA A 58 27.85 21.46 -6.74
C ALA A 58 29.02 22.46 -6.84
N THR A 59 29.70 22.50 -7.99
CA THR A 59 30.91 23.34 -8.21
C THR A 59 30.74 24.40 -9.28
N THR A 60 29.63 24.38 -10.03
CA THR A 60 29.40 25.23 -11.22
C THR A 60 28.24 26.21 -11.05
N SER A 61 27.43 26.06 -9.99
CA SER A 61 26.23 26.87 -9.77
C SER A 61 26.44 28.00 -8.77
N SER A 62 25.67 29.08 -8.93
CA SER A 62 25.62 30.16 -7.94
C SER A 62 25.00 29.69 -6.62
N VAL A 63 25.34 30.36 -5.51
CA VAL A 63 24.79 30.06 -4.16
C VAL A 63 23.25 29.97 -4.17
N LYS A 64 22.57 30.94 -4.81
CA LYS A 64 21.09 30.93 -4.93
C LYS A 64 20.55 29.71 -5.69
N GLN A 65 21.24 29.25 -6.72
CA GLN A 65 20.86 28.02 -7.44
C GLN A 65 21.10 26.78 -6.58
N GLN A 66 22.19 26.76 -5.83
CA GLN A 66 22.52 25.65 -4.93
C GLN A 66 21.48 25.51 -3.81
N GLU A 67 21.02 26.61 -3.22
CA GLU A 67 19.90 26.62 -2.26
C GLU A 67 18.61 26.05 -2.85
N LYS A 68 18.27 26.44 -4.09
CA LYS A 68 17.09 25.93 -4.80
C LYS A 68 17.20 24.42 -5.07
N LEU A 69 18.37 23.94 -5.49
CA LEU A 69 18.64 22.53 -5.71
C LEU A 69 18.58 21.72 -4.41
N TYR A 70 19.12 22.27 -3.33
CA TYR A 70 19.04 21.67 -2.00
C TYR A 70 17.59 21.53 -1.53
N SER A 71 16.79 22.60 -1.63
CA SER A 71 15.37 22.57 -1.28
C SER A 71 14.59 21.52 -2.10
N LYS A 72 14.82 21.46 -3.42
CA LYS A 72 14.21 20.44 -4.29
C LYS A 72 14.61 19.02 -3.89
N THR A 73 15.88 18.81 -3.53
CA THR A 73 16.39 17.51 -3.07
C THR A 73 15.74 17.11 -1.75
N GLN A 74 15.60 18.04 -0.80
CA GLN A 74 14.94 17.77 0.48
C GLN A 74 13.46 17.43 0.30
N GLN A 75 12.76 18.16 -0.59
CA GLN A 75 11.37 17.86 -0.91
C GLN A 75 11.22 16.45 -1.52
N ALA A 76 12.09 16.08 -2.47
CA ALA A 76 12.07 14.75 -3.07
C ALA A 76 12.35 13.64 -2.06
N LYS A 77 13.27 13.87 -1.10
CA LYS A 77 13.52 12.96 0.02
C LYS A 77 12.28 12.76 0.89
N ASN A 78 11.65 13.84 1.34
CA ASN A 78 10.46 13.77 2.18
C ASN A 78 9.31 13.05 1.45
N SER A 79 9.09 13.37 0.17
CA SER A 79 8.05 12.70 -0.63
C SER A 79 8.31 11.20 -0.83
N ALA A 80 9.58 10.77 -0.94
CA ALA A 80 9.92 9.36 -1.01
C ALA A 80 9.68 8.63 0.32
N GLU A 81 10.01 9.27 1.43
CA GLU A 81 9.78 8.73 2.78
C GLU A 81 8.27 8.61 3.10
N GLU A 82 7.47 9.62 2.75
CA GLU A 82 6.02 9.55 2.87
C GLU A 82 5.43 8.40 2.04
N ALA A 83 5.90 8.23 0.80
CA ALA A 83 5.46 7.14 -0.06
C ALA A 83 5.87 5.76 0.48
N ASP A 84 7.06 5.63 1.08
CA ASP A 84 7.52 4.41 1.73
C ASP A 84 6.64 4.05 2.92
N ASN A 85 6.39 5.02 3.82
CA ASN A 85 5.51 4.83 4.97
C ASN A 85 4.11 4.38 4.56
N MET A 86 3.56 4.99 3.50
CA MET A 86 2.27 4.61 2.95
C MET A 86 2.28 3.20 2.35
N TYR A 87 3.31 2.84 1.59
CA TYR A 87 3.45 1.50 1.03
C TYR A 87 3.58 0.44 2.13
N ASN A 88 4.45 0.65 3.12
CA ASN A 88 4.66 -0.24 4.26
C ASN A 88 3.37 -0.44 5.06
N SER A 89 2.63 0.63 5.36
CA SER A 89 1.34 0.55 6.04
C SER A 89 0.33 -0.31 5.28
N ASN A 90 0.26 -0.17 3.95
CA ASN A 90 -0.64 -0.98 3.11
C ASN A 90 -0.21 -2.44 3.01
N VAL A 91 1.10 -2.73 2.99
CA VAL A 91 1.64 -4.10 3.05
C VAL A 91 1.28 -4.76 4.37
N CYS A 92 1.46 -4.07 5.49
CA CYS A 92 1.06 -4.56 6.82
C CYS A 92 -0.45 -4.84 6.89
N LEU A 93 -1.28 -3.92 6.39
CA LEU A 93 -2.74 -4.11 6.33
C LEU A 93 -3.13 -5.32 5.47
N LEU A 94 -2.49 -5.52 4.32
CA LEU A 94 -2.72 -6.69 3.48
C LEU A 94 -2.32 -7.98 4.20
N GLY A 95 -1.23 -7.97 4.97
CA GLY A 95 -0.82 -9.08 5.82
C GLY A 95 -1.91 -9.43 6.84
N LYS A 96 -2.43 -8.41 7.54
CA LYS A 96 -3.51 -8.57 8.53
C LYS A 96 -4.79 -9.13 7.92
N ILE A 97 -5.27 -8.60 6.79
CA ILE A 97 -6.47 -9.11 6.10
C ILE A 97 -6.31 -10.59 5.70
N ARG A 98 -5.10 -10.99 5.26
CA ARG A 98 -4.81 -12.40 4.92
C ARG A 98 -4.81 -13.30 6.15
N GLU A 99 -4.34 -12.80 7.29
CA GLU A 99 -4.36 -13.53 8.55
C GLU A 99 -5.78 -13.67 9.09
N ASP A 100 -6.52 -12.57 9.17
CA ASP A 100 -7.92 -12.53 9.62
C ASP A 100 -8.79 -13.47 8.78
N GLY A 101 -8.65 -13.43 7.45
CA GLY A 101 -9.38 -14.35 6.56
C GLY A 101 -9.03 -15.83 6.76
N ARG A 102 -7.78 -16.17 7.10
CA ARG A 102 -7.40 -17.56 7.45
C ARG A 102 -8.01 -17.96 8.79
N ASN A 103 -8.00 -17.09 9.77
CA ASN A 103 -8.55 -17.36 11.10
C ASN A 103 -10.06 -17.56 11.05
N GLU A 104 -10.78 -16.77 10.26
CA GLU A 104 -12.22 -16.95 10.03
C GLU A 104 -12.53 -18.27 9.30
N TYR A 105 -11.71 -18.64 8.31
CA TYR A 105 -11.84 -19.94 7.64
C TYR A 105 -11.63 -21.12 8.60
N VAL A 106 -10.62 -21.04 9.48
CA VAL A 106 -10.35 -22.08 10.49
C VAL A 106 -11.49 -22.17 11.51
N LYS A 107 -12.09 -21.04 11.92
CA LYS A 107 -13.23 -21.01 12.86
C LYS A 107 -14.55 -21.51 12.25
N SER A 108 -14.66 -21.56 10.93
CA SER A 108 -15.88 -21.96 10.22
C SER A 108 -15.83 -23.39 9.67
N MET A 109 -14.70 -24.10 9.82
CA MET A 109 -14.59 -25.56 9.69
C MET A 109 -14.94 -26.26 11.00
#